data_AF-A0A1N7MUB5-F1
#
_entry.id   AF-A0A1N7MUB5-F1
#
_cell.length_a   1.000
_cell.length_b   1.000
_cell.length_c   1.000
_cell.angle_alpha   90.00
_cell.angle_beta   90.00
_cell.angle_gamma   90.00
#
_symmetry.space_group_name_H-M   'P 1'
#
loop_
_entity.id
_entity.type
_entity.pdbx_description
1 polymer ?
#
loop_
_entity_poly.entity_id
_entity_poly.type
_entity_poly.pdbx_seq_one_letter_code
_entity_poly.pdbx_strand_id
1 'polypeptide(L)'
;MDNKLTVKFQLLEIETAEFAIIDSVGINPKKIKFTTGLQFGISDANSEIMCNVIIEFFSDEQKLLLKLRTENKFKVMPEDWEAFKNDDGLTIPKGFLAHIAMISVGSSRGILHCKTENTPFNLFVLPLIDVTSMIAEDENFQLD
;
A
#
# COMPACT_ATOMS: atom_id res chain seq x y z
N MET A 1 23.95 14.76 10.48
CA MET A 1 24.21 13.31 10.51
C MET A 1 22.89 12.68 10.89
N ASP A 2 22.12 12.26 9.89
CA ASP A 2 20.80 11.67 10.13
C ASP A 2 21.02 10.29 10.75
N ASN A 3 20.59 10.16 12.01
CA ASN A 3 20.62 8.90 12.71
C ASN A 3 19.57 8.00 12.06
N LYS A 4 19.99 7.24 11.05
CA LYS A 4 19.11 6.36 10.28
C LYS A 4 18.66 5.22 11.20
N LEU A 5 17.51 5.39 11.86
CA LEU A 5 16.86 4.33 12.61
C LEU A 5 16.77 3.11 11.70
N THR A 6 17.51 2.06 12.04
CA THR A 6 17.45 0.78 11.35
C THR A 6 16.35 -0.01 12.02
N VAL A 7 15.11 0.24 11.60
CA VAL A 7 13.94 -0.45 12.13
C VAL A 7 14.01 -1.92 11.76
N LYS A 8 13.93 -2.82 12.74
CA LYS A 8 13.80 -4.26 12.49
C LYS A 8 12.33 -4.62 12.38
N PHE A 9 11.98 -5.24 11.27
CA PHE A 9 10.61 -5.63 10.98
C PHE A 9 10.57 -6.86 10.08
N GLN A 10 9.40 -7.49 10.02
CA GLN A 10 9.13 -8.63 9.13
C GLN A 10 7.74 -8.49 8.51
N LEU A 11 7.58 -8.96 7.27
CA LEU A 11 6.28 -9.12 6.63
C LEU A 11 5.61 -10.39 7.19
N LEU A 12 4.44 -10.24 7.80
CA LEU A 12 3.67 -11.34 8.36
C LEU A 12 2.69 -11.93 7.37
N GLU A 13 1.97 -11.06 6.65
CA GLU A 13 0.79 -11.44 5.89
C GLU A 13 0.63 -10.53 4.66
N ILE A 14 0.16 -11.13 3.57
CA ILE A 14 -0.29 -10.44 2.37
C ILE A 14 -1.69 -10.96 2.05
N GLU A 15 -2.67 -10.07 2.00
CA GLU A 15 -4.06 -10.42 1.71
C GLU A 15 -4.61 -9.61 0.52
N THR A 16 -5.46 -10.23 -0.30
CA THR A 16 -6.31 -9.51 -1.26
C THR A 16 -7.66 -9.21 -0.60
N ALA A 17 -7.79 -8.04 0.02
CA ALA A 17 -9.03 -7.63 0.68
C ALA A 17 -10.17 -7.28 -0.29
N GLU A 18 -9.85 -6.92 -1.54
CA GLU A 18 -10.86 -6.71 -2.59
C GLU A 18 -10.26 -6.90 -3.97
N PHE A 19 -10.96 -7.61 -4.86
CA PHE A 19 -10.67 -7.61 -6.30
C PHE A 19 -11.97 -7.67 -7.08
N ALA A 20 -12.21 -6.68 -7.93
CA ALA A 20 -13.40 -6.60 -8.75
C ALA A 20 -13.09 -6.08 -10.15
N ILE A 21 -13.60 -6.79 -11.15
CA ILE A 21 -13.75 -6.29 -12.52
C ILE A 21 -15.19 -5.80 -12.65
N ILE A 22 -15.36 -4.52 -12.94
CA ILE A 22 -16.65 -3.82 -12.86
C ILE A 22 -17.22 -3.61 -14.27
N ASP A 23 -16.37 -3.21 -15.21
CA ASP A 23 -16.77 -3.04 -16.61
C ASP A 23 -15.64 -3.50 -17.55
N SER A 24 -16.03 -4.11 -18.66
CA SER A 24 -15.14 -4.66 -19.70
C SER A 24 -15.40 -4.10 -21.09
N VAL A 25 -16.43 -3.26 -21.25
CA VAL A 25 -16.87 -2.78 -22.56
C VAL A 25 -16.04 -1.57 -23.02
N GLY A 26 -15.56 -1.60 -24.27
CA GLY A 26 -14.93 -0.45 -24.91
C GLY A 26 -13.53 -0.10 -24.38
N ILE A 27 -12.83 -1.06 -23.77
CA ILE A 27 -11.47 -0.86 -23.24
C ILE A 27 -10.52 -0.43 -24.38
N ASN A 28 -10.05 0.82 -24.29
CA ASN A 28 -8.89 1.29 -25.05
C ASN A 28 -7.70 1.42 -24.09
N PRO A 29 -6.74 0.47 -24.11
CA PRO A 29 -5.61 0.45 -23.17
C PRO A 29 -4.79 1.74 -23.18
N LYS A 30 -4.78 2.50 -24.28
CA LYS A 30 -4.02 3.75 -24.42
C LYS A 30 -4.65 4.94 -23.68
N LYS A 31 -5.88 4.80 -23.18
CA LYS A 31 -6.66 5.86 -22.55
C LYS A 31 -7.10 5.50 -21.13
N ILE A 32 -6.49 4.47 -20.56
CA ILE A 32 -6.76 4.05 -19.19
C ILE A 32 -6.05 4.99 -18.23
N LYS A 33 -6.80 5.48 -17.24
CA LYS A 33 -6.26 6.22 -16.11
C LYS A 33 -6.21 5.28 -14.91
N PHE A 34 -5.34 5.56 -13.96
CA PHE A 34 -5.28 4.82 -12.72
C PHE A 34 -5.07 5.76 -11.54
N THR A 35 -5.47 5.31 -10.36
CA THR A 35 -5.11 5.92 -9.09
C THR A 35 -4.42 4.88 -8.21
N THR A 36 -3.61 5.35 -7.27
CA THR A 36 -3.03 4.51 -6.24
C THR A 36 -3.13 5.24 -4.91
N GLY A 37 -3.75 4.58 -3.94
CA GLY A 37 -3.88 5.07 -2.57
C GLY A 37 -3.08 4.21 -1.61
N LEU A 38 -2.55 4.84 -0.57
CA LEU A 38 -1.94 4.19 0.58
C LEU A 38 -2.74 4.57 1.82
N GLN A 39 -3.00 3.59 2.68
CA GLN A 39 -3.58 3.81 4.00
C GLN A 39 -2.81 2.96 5.00
N PHE A 40 -2.52 3.52 6.17
CA PHE A 40 -1.82 2.81 7.23
C PHE A 40 -2.74 2.60 8.42
N GLY A 41 -2.53 1.49 9.11
CA GLY A 41 -3.19 1.19 10.38
C GLY A 41 -2.19 0.54 11.33
N ILE A 42 -2.46 0.60 12.62
CA ILE A 42 -1.59 0.02 13.64
C ILE A 42 -2.35 -0.92 14.58
N SER A 43 -1.61 -1.83 15.21
CA SER A 43 -2.06 -2.57 16.38
C SER A 43 -0.98 -2.47 17.45
N ASP A 44 -1.17 -1.61 18.44
CA ASP A 44 -0.18 -1.40 19.51
C ASP A 44 0.06 -2.66 20.32
N ALA A 45 -1.01 -3.37 20.70
CA ALA A 45 -0.95 -4.63 21.43
C ALA A 45 -0.09 -5.68 20.72
N ASN A 46 -0.03 -5.63 19.38
CA ASN A 46 0.74 -6.58 18.57
C ASN A 46 1.98 -5.95 17.93
N SER A 47 2.33 -4.68 18.21
CA SER A 47 3.45 -3.99 17.55
C SER A 47 3.45 -4.13 16.02
N GLU A 48 2.28 -3.96 15.41
CA GLU A 48 2.04 -4.24 14.00
C GLU A 48 1.62 -2.99 13.23
N ILE A 49 2.03 -2.93 11.96
CA ILE A 49 1.60 -1.93 10.99
C ILE A 49 0.96 -2.64 9.81
N MET A 50 -0.24 -2.22 9.45
CA MET A 50 -0.91 -2.59 8.21
C MET A 50 -0.66 -1.51 7.16
N CYS A 51 -0.28 -1.91 5.95
CA CYS A 51 -0.26 -1.04 4.78
C CYS A 51 -1.29 -1.54 3.76
N ASN A 52 -2.32 -0.74 3.55
CA ASN A 52 -3.36 -0.95 2.53
C ASN A 52 -2.98 -0.22 1.25
N VAL A 53 -2.96 -0.96 0.16
CA VAL A 53 -2.75 -0.43 -1.20
C VAL A 53 -4.05 -0.55 -1.96
N ILE A 54 -4.54 0.57 -2.48
CA ILE A 54 -5.76 0.65 -3.29
C ILE A 54 -5.35 1.05 -4.70
N ILE A 55 -5.71 0.24 -5.69
CA ILE A 55 -5.45 0.49 -7.11
C ILE A 55 -6.79 0.46 -7.83
N GLU A 56 -7.08 1.52 -8.57
CA GLU A 56 -8.29 1.65 -9.37
C GLU A 56 -7.93 2.05 -10.79
N PHE A 57 -8.53 1.39 -11.77
CA PHE A 57 -8.39 1.72 -13.19
C PHE A 57 -9.69 2.27 -13.73
N PHE A 58 -9.59 3.35 -14.50
CA PHE A 58 -10.72 4.08 -15.06
C PHE A 58 -10.61 4.18 -16.58
N SER A 59 -11.77 4.19 -17.24
CA SER A 59 -11.87 4.57 -18.65
C SER A 59 -11.61 6.07 -18.83
N ASP A 60 -11.50 6.50 -20.08
CA ASP A 60 -11.33 7.93 -20.42
C ASP A 60 -12.54 8.77 -19.92
N GLU A 61 -13.73 8.15 -19.87
CA GLU A 61 -14.99 8.70 -19.34
C GLU A 61 -15.11 8.60 -17.81
N GLN A 62 -14.03 8.28 -17.09
CA GLN A 62 -14.00 8.11 -15.62
C GLN A 62 -14.89 6.99 -15.07
N LYS A 63 -15.26 6.00 -15.90
CA LYS A 63 -15.93 4.80 -15.40
C LYS A 63 -14.91 3.87 -14.76
N LEU A 64 -15.20 3.39 -13.55
CA LEU A 64 -14.36 2.43 -12.85
C LEU A 64 -14.43 1.07 -13.56
N LEU A 65 -13.28 0.54 -13.95
CA LEU A 65 -13.14 -0.70 -14.71
C LEU A 65 -12.67 -1.86 -13.85
N LEU A 66 -11.67 -1.61 -13.01
CA LEU A 66 -11.05 -2.59 -12.14
C LEU A 66 -10.67 -1.93 -10.83
N LYS A 67 -10.89 -2.65 -9.73
CA LYS A 67 -10.44 -2.25 -8.39
C LYS A 67 -9.71 -3.42 -7.73
N LEU A 68 -8.57 -3.11 -7.12
CA LEU A 68 -7.80 -4.02 -6.29
C LEU A 68 -7.48 -3.31 -4.97
N ARG A 69 -7.76 -3.98 -3.86
CA ARG A 69 -7.28 -3.60 -2.53
C ARG A 69 -6.51 -4.77 -1.94
N THR A 70 -5.30 -4.48 -1.48
CA THR A 70 -4.45 -5.47 -0.81
C THR A 70 -3.95 -4.92 0.52
N GLU A 71 -3.80 -5.80 1.49
CA GLU A 71 -3.32 -5.46 2.83
C GLU A 71 -2.01 -6.23 3.07
N ASN A 72 -0.99 -5.52 3.53
CA ASN A 72 0.28 -6.13 3.94
C ASN A 72 0.49 -5.80 5.41
N LYS A 73 0.66 -6.83 6.24
CA LYS A 73 0.85 -6.68 7.68
C LYS A 73 2.31 -6.89 8.03
N PHE A 74 2.89 -5.96 8.77
CA PHE A 74 4.27 -5.98 9.21
C PHE A 74 4.34 -6.01 10.72
N LYS A 75 5.20 -6.88 11.27
CA LYS A 75 5.55 -6.87 12.69
C LYS A 75 6.83 -6.06 12.87
N VAL A 76 6.79 -5.07 13.75
CA VAL A 76 7.98 -4.34 14.20
C VAL A 76 8.48 -5.01 15.47
N MET A 77 9.81 -5.10 15.63
CA MET A 77 10.39 -5.65 16.86
C MET A 77 10.05 -4.74 18.06
N PRO A 78 9.77 -5.30 19.25
CA PRO A 78 9.31 -4.51 20.38
C PRO A 78 10.22 -3.32 20.71
N GLU A 79 11.55 -3.49 20.61
CA GLU A 79 12.48 -2.40 20.90
C GLU A 79 12.33 -1.20 19.95
N ASP A 80 12.05 -1.45 18.67
CA ASP A 80 11.86 -0.40 17.66
C ASP A 80 10.44 0.17 17.72
N TRP A 81 9.45 -0.64 18.11
CA TRP A 81 8.07 -0.18 18.31
C TRP A 81 7.96 0.80 19.48
N GLU A 82 8.57 0.48 20.61
CA GLU A 82 8.61 1.39 21.76
C GLU A 82 9.35 2.69 21.44
N ALA A 83 10.32 2.67 20.52
CA ALA A 83 11.00 3.87 20.04
C ALA A 83 10.10 4.80 19.19
N PHE A 84 8.97 4.31 18.68
CA PHE A 84 7.97 5.14 18.00
C PHE A 84 7.00 5.82 18.98
N LYS A 85 6.91 5.32 20.22
CA LYS A 85 6.00 5.90 21.22
C LYS A 85 6.51 7.24 21.73
N ASN A 86 5.58 8.14 21.97
CA ASN A 86 5.81 9.46 22.55
C ASN A 86 4.60 9.90 23.37
N ASP A 87 4.66 11.11 23.93
CA ASP A 87 3.63 11.65 24.80
C ASP A 87 2.26 11.78 24.10
N ASP A 88 2.23 11.90 22.77
CA ASP A 88 1.02 12.08 21.95
C ASP A 88 0.51 10.76 21.32
N GLY A 89 1.16 9.63 21.60
CA GLY A 89 0.79 8.30 21.09
C GLY A 89 1.97 7.61 20.39
N LEU A 90 1.82 7.31 19.10
CA LEU A 90 2.81 6.61 18.29
C LEU A 90 3.10 7.39 17.00
N THR A 91 4.36 7.79 16.80
CA THR A 91 4.82 8.48 15.57
C THR A 91 5.71 7.55 14.75
N ILE A 92 5.25 7.18 13.56
CA ILE A 92 6.01 6.33 12.65
C ILE A 92 6.74 7.21 11.63
N PRO A 93 8.09 7.09 11.52
CA PRO A 93 8.85 7.89 10.56
C PRO A 93 8.44 7.64 9.12
N LYS A 94 8.28 8.71 8.34
CA LYS A 94 7.90 8.65 6.92
C LYS A 94 8.81 7.78 6.06
N GLY A 95 10.10 7.76 6.39
CA GLY A 95 11.08 6.92 5.70
C GLY A 95 10.79 5.43 5.89
N PHE A 96 10.30 5.04 7.07
CA PHE A 96 9.91 3.67 7.34
C PHE A 96 8.56 3.33 6.69
N LEU A 97 7.57 4.23 6.76
CA LEU A 97 6.30 4.09 6.03
C LEU A 97 6.51 3.92 4.52
N ALA A 98 7.41 4.72 3.92
CA ALA A 98 7.76 4.62 2.51
C ALA A 98 8.41 3.27 2.17
N HIS A 99 9.21 2.71 3.07
CA HIS A 99 9.84 1.41 2.87
C HIS A 99 8.79 0.29 2.85
N ILE A 100 7.90 0.22 3.84
CA ILE A 100 6.85 -0.81 3.88
C ILE A 100 5.81 -0.60 2.76
N ALA A 101 5.54 0.64 2.36
CA ALA A 101 4.69 0.96 1.21
C ALA A 101 5.30 0.48 -0.10
N MET A 102 6.62 0.62 -0.28
CA MET A 102 7.33 0.12 -1.47
C MET A 102 7.15 -1.39 -1.63
N ILE A 103 7.30 -2.14 -0.52
CA ILE A 103 7.08 -3.59 -0.49
C ILE A 103 5.62 -3.89 -0.85
N SER A 104 4.68 -3.20 -0.19
CA SER A 104 3.25 -3.42 -0.37
C SER A 104 2.80 -3.17 -1.81
N VAL A 105 3.19 -2.05 -2.42
CA VAL A 105 2.89 -1.73 -3.83
C VAL A 105 3.53 -2.75 -4.79
N GLY A 106 4.73 -3.23 -4.46
CA GLY A 106 5.38 -4.33 -5.19
C GLY A 106 4.55 -5.61 -5.18
N SER A 107 4.08 -6.03 -4.00
CA SER A 107 3.21 -7.18 -3.81
C SER A 107 1.87 -7.01 -4.55
N SER A 108 1.23 -5.85 -4.43
CA SER A 108 -0.03 -5.54 -5.11
C SER A 108 0.10 -5.61 -6.63
N ARG A 109 1.24 -5.18 -7.20
CA ARG A 109 1.53 -5.31 -8.63
C ARG A 109 1.56 -6.78 -9.07
N GLY A 110 2.21 -7.64 -8.28
CA GLY A 110 2.25 -9.08 -8.53
C GLY A 110 0.86 -9.71 -8.47
N ILE A 111 0.08 -9.38 -7.44
CA ILE A 111 -1.32 -9.84 -7.29
C ILE A 111 -2.17 -9.38 -8.48
N LEU A 112 -2.07 -8.11 -8.88
CA LEU A 112 -2.80 -7.57 -10.03
C LEU A 112 -2.48 -8.37 -11.31
N HIS A 113 -1.21 -8.62 -11.58
CA HIS A 113 -0.79 -9.42 -12.72
C HIS A 113 -1.38 -10.84 -12.69
N CYS A 114 -1.24 -11.54 -11.56
CA CYS A 114 -1.78 -12.90 -11.42
C CYS A 114 -3.31 -12.95 -11.55
N LYS A 115 -4.03 -11.96 -10.99
CA LYS A 115 -5.51 -11.89 -11.04
C LYS A 115 -6.06 -11.53 -12.41
N THR A 116 -5.27 -10.83 -13.22
CA THR A 116 -5.66 -10.40 -14.57
C THR A 116 -5.05 -11.27 -15.67
N GLU A 117 -4.22 -12.25 -15.31
CA GLU A 117 -3.61 -13.18 -16.25
C GLU A 117 -4.66 -13.86 -17.13
N ASN A 118 -4.36 -14.02 -18.42
CA ASN A 118 -5.27 -14.58 -19.42
C ASN A 118 -6.58 -13.81 -19.63
N THR A 119 -6.67 -12.56 -19.15
CA THR A 119 -7.79 -11.64 -19.42
C THR A 119 -7.32 -10.41 -20.21
N PRO A 120 -8.23 -9.68 -20.89
CA PRO A 120 -7.89 -8.40 -21.51
C PRO A 120 -7.35 -7.34 -20.54
N PHE A 121 -7.63 -7.48 -19.24
CA PHE A 121 -7.17 -6.58 -18.19
C PHE A 121 -5.69 -6.75 -17.84
N ASN A 122 -5.00 -7.81 -18.31
CA ASN A 122 -3.55 -7.96 -18.10
C ASN A 122 -2.74 -6.83 -18.76
N LEU A 123 -3.35 -6.09 -19.68
CA LEU A 123 -2.76 -4.89 -20.28
C LEU A 123 -2.74 -3.69 -19.30
N PHE A 124 -3.48 -3.76 -18.19
CA PHE A 124 -3.54 -2.71 -17.17
C PHE A 124 -2.36 -2.86 -16.21
N VAL A 125 -1.18 -2.51 -16.71
CA VAL A 125 0.06 -2.58 -15.95
C VAL A 125 0.19 -1.34 -15.07
N LEU A 126 0.33 -1.56 -13.75
CA LEU A 126 0.64 -0.48 -12.81
C LEU A 126 2.06 0.03 -13.10
N PRO A 127 2.25 1.33 -13.40
CA PRO A 127 3.58 1.88 -13.66
C PRO A 127 4.45 1.85 -12.40
N LEU A 128 5.72 2.23 -12.56
CA LEU A 128 6.60 2.45 -11.42
C LEU A 128 6.18 3.74 -10.72
N ILE A 129 5.63 3.59 -9.53
CA ILE A 129 5.14 4.70 -8.69
C ILE A 129 6.24 5.09 -7.73
N ASP A 130 6.51 6.38 -7.62
CA ASP A 130 7.35 6.93 -6.57
C ASP A 130 6.56 7.00 -5.26
N VAL A 131 6.61 5.92 -4.48
CA VAL A 131 5.94 5.83 -3.18
C VAL A 131 6.46 6.84 -2.16
N THR A 132 7.70 7.33 -2.31
CA THR A 132 8.27 8.31 -1.38
C THR A 132 7.58 9.67 -1.54
N SER A 133 7.16 10.01 -2.77
CA SER A 133 6.38 11.21 -3.04
C SER A 133 4.94 11.15 -2.50
N MET A 134 4.44 9.95 -2.19
CA MET A 134 3.08 9.74 -1.67
C MET A 134 2.99 9.93 -0.15
N ILE A 135 4.13 10.00 0.54
CA ILE A 135 4.21 10.09 2.01
C ILE A 135 5.02 11.34 2.37
N ALA A 136 4.34 12.42 2.70
CA ALA A 136 4.97 13.74 2.89
C ALA A 136 5.68 13.87 4.25
N GLU A 137 5.08 13.30 5.29
CA GLU A 137 5.43 13.51 6.69
C GLU A 137 5.29 12.23 7.51
N ASP A 138 5.81 12.28 8.75
CA ASP A 138 5.66 11.19 9.71
C ASP A 138 4.18 11.06 10.10
N GLU A 139 3.73 9.84 10.38
CA GLU A 139 2.32 9.59 10.68
C GLU A 139 2.12 9.36 12.17
N ASN A 140 1.16 10.09 12.75
CA ASN A 140 0.83 10.03 14.16
C ASN A 140 -0.44 9.22 14.35
N PHE A 141 -0.37 8.22 15.23
CA PHE A 141 -1.49 7.39 15.62
C PHE A 141 -1.78 7.61 17.10
N GLN A 142 -3.05 7.87 17.41
CA GLN A 142 -3.50 7.87 18.80
C GLN A 142 -3.61 6.43 19.30
N LEU A 143 -3.14 6.21 20.52
CA LEU A 143 -3.28 4.94 21.22
C LEU A 143 -4.53 5.02 22.10
N ASP A 144 -5.38 4.00 22.03
CA ASP A 144 -6.60 3.89 22.85
C ASP A 144 -6.31 3.52 24.32
#